data_AF-A0A832UHI5-F1
#
_entry.id   AF-A0A832UHI5-F1
#
_cell.length_a   1.000
_cell.length_b   1.000
_cell.length_c   1.000
_cell.angle_alpha   90.00
_cell.angle_beta   90.00
_cell.angle_gamma   90.00
#
_symmetry.space_group_name_H-M   'P 1'
#
loop_
_entity.id
_entity.type
_entity.pdbx_description
1 polymer ?
#
loop_
_entity_poly.entity_id
_entity_poly.type
_entity_poly.pdbx_seq_one_letter_code
_entity_poly.pdbx_strand_id
1 'polypeptide(L)'
;MSARYRTPCFYGVLIILLLLGAGCTSTAIGDVTYTNGTLLVPVTCSGEPTDAFVQVTVYEIRDLHQQEITFRQVPVTLRQGANEVLVPLSLPLGTYKLYVYILTPGDRQTATIRDIVV
;
A
#
# COMPACT_ATOMS: atom_id res chain seq x y z
N MET A 1 -25.11 45.93 -16.15
CA MET A 1 -23.74 45.40 -15.94
C MET A 1 -23.73 44.65 -14.62
N SER A 2 -23.51 43.32 -14.59
CA SER A 2 -22.92 42.54 -13.46
C SER A 2 -23.32 41.04 -13.43
N ALA A 3 -23.01 40.25 -14.45
CA ALA A 3 -23.22 38.79 -14.35
C ALA A 3 -22.20 37.92 -15.10
N ARG A 4 -21.00 38.44 -15.40
CA ARG A 4 -19.94 37.67 -16.08
C ARG A 4 -18.76 37.24 -15.20
N TYR A 5 -18.77 37.62 -13.91
CA TYR A 5 -17.68 37.32 -12.97
C TYR A 5 -17.94 36.10 -12.04
N ARG A 6 -19.14 35.51 -12.01
CA ARG A 6 -19.47 34.40 -11.09
C ARG A 6 -18.94 33.03 -11.56
N THR A 7 -18.80 32.83 -12.87
CA THR A 7 -18.42 31.54 -13.47
C THR A 7 -16.96 31.13 -13.21
N PRO A 8 -15.93 32.00 -13.37
CA PRO A 8 -14.54 31.58 -13.14
C PRO A 8 -14.24 31.28 -11.67
N CYS A 9 -14.93 31.94 -10.74
CA CYS A 9 -14.77 31.73 -9.31
C CYS A 9 -15.29 30.35 -8.87
N PHE A 10 -16.38 29.87 -9.47
CA PHE A 10 -16.94 28.55 -9.17
C PHE A 10 -16.02 27.41 -9.59
N TYR A 11 -15.42 27.50 -10.78
CA TYR A 11 -14.42 26.51 -11.23
C TYR A 11 -13.16 26.54 -10.38
N GLY A 12 -12.71 27.72 -9.93
CA GLY A 12 -11.57 27.84 -9.01
C GLY A 12 -11.83 27.15 -7.66
N VAL A 13 -13.00 27.35 -7.07
CA VAL A 13 -13.39 26.69 -5.81
C VAL A 13 -13.53 25.18 -5.99
N LEU A 14 -14.07 24.71 -7.12
CA LEU A 14 -14.18 23.29 -7.43
C LEU A 14 -12.80 22.63 -7.54
N ILE A 15 -11.83 23.29 -8.19
CA ILE A 15 -10.45 22.79 -8.30
C ILE A 15 -9.77 22.74 -6.92
N ILE A 16 -9.96 23.75 -6.08
CA ILE A 16 -9.40 23.78 -4.72
C ILE A 16 -9.99 22.64 -3.86
N LEU A 17 -11.31 22.41 -3.96
CA LEU A 17 -11.97 21.30 -3.25
C LEU A 17 -11.49 19.93 -3.74
N LEU A 18 -11.26 19.77 -5.05
CA LEU A 18 -10.69 18.55 -5.63
C LEU A 18 -9.25 18.30 -5.15
N LEU A 19 -8.44 19.36 -5.02
CA LEU A 19 -7.06 19.26 -4.52
C LEU A 19 -7.01 18.92 -3.02
N LEU A 20 -7.93 19.45 -2.21
CA LEU A 20 -8.04 19.13 -0.78
C LEU A 20 -8.60 17.72 -0.53
N GLY A 21 -9.31 17.15 -1.49
CA GLY A 21 -9.84 15.78 -1.43
C GLY A 21 -8.83 14.69 -1.82
N ALA A 22 -7.64 15.05 -2.29
CA ALA A 22 -6.56 14.10 -2.51
C ALA A 22 -6.04 13.62 -1.14
N GLY A 23 -6.63 12.53 -0.63
CA GLY A 23 -6.26 11.93 0.64
C GLY A 23 -4.75 11.73 0.72
N CYS A 24 -4.08 12.53 1.55
CA CYS A 24 -2.68 12.31 1.87
C CYS A 24 -2.60 11.00 2.66
N THR A 25 -2.19 9.93 1.99
CA THR A 25 -1.82 8.71 2.69
C THR A 25 -0.53 9.00 3.45
N SER A 26 -0.57 8.79 4.77
CA SER A 26 0.60 8.96 5.64
C SER A 26 1.64 7.85 5.44
N THR A 27 1.26 6.78 4.74
CA THR A 27 2.09 5.61 4.46
C THR A 27 1.95 5.15 3.02
N ALA A 28 3.08 4.81 2.40
CA ALA A 28 3.15 4.28 1.04
C ALA A 28 3.99 3.00 1.02
N ILE A 29 3.57 2.03 0.21
CA ILE A 29 4.31 0.78 -0.01
C ILE A 29 5.06 0.90 -1.34
N GLY A 30 6.36 0.61 -1.31
CA GLY A 30 7.22 0.58 -2.50
C GLY A 30 7.11 -0.73 -3.27
N ASP A 31 8.06 -0.96 -4.18
CA ASP A 31 8.12 -2.21 -4.94
C ASP A 31 8.66 -3.35 -4.10
N VAL A 32 7.87 -4.41 -4.05
CA VAL A 32 8.12 -5.57 -3.22
C VAL A 32 9.06 -6.51 -3.96
N THR A 33 10.11 -6.97 -3.28
CA THR A 33 11.09 -7.91 -3.84
C THR A 33 11.12 -9.21 -3.06
N TYR A 34 11.34 -10.32 -3.75
CA TYR A 34 11.47 -11.64 -3.14
C TYR A 34 12.91 -12.13 -3.28
N THR A 35 13.53 -12.54 -2.19
CA THR A 35 14.90 -13.06 -2.21
C THR A 35 15.11 -14.05 -1.06
N ASN A 36 15.67 -15.23 -1.35
CA ASN A 36 16.08 -16.23 -0.36
C ASN A 36 15.00 -16.56 0.70
N GLY A 37 13.76 -16.79 0.30
CA GLY A 37 12.69 -17.15 1.25
C GLY A 37 12.14 -15.97 2.06
N THR A 38 12.47 -14.74 1.68
CA THR A 38 12.06 -13.52 2.38
C THR A 38 11.51 -12.50 1.38
N LEU A 39 10.42 -11.87 1.76
CA LEU A 39 9.84 -10.76 1.03
C LEU A 39 10.30 -9.44 1.67
N LEU A 40 10.95 -8.58 0.90
CA LEU A 40 11.31 -7.23 1.31
C LEU A 40 10.22 -6.27 0.83
N VAL A 41 9.57 -5.63 1.80
CA VAL A 41 8.49 -4.67 1.59
C VAL A 41 8.99 -3.28 2.01
N PRO A 42 9.35 -2.41 1.05
CA PRO A 42 9.71 -1.03 1.36
C PRO A 42 8.46 -0.27 1.80
N VAL A 43 8.53 0.45 2.91
CA VAL A 43 7.43 1.27 3.42
C VAL A 43 7.94 2.66 3.76
N THR A 44 7.35 3.68 3.15
CA THR A 44 7.63 5.08 3.47
C THR A 44 6.52 5.61 4.37
N CYS A 45 6.88 6.18 5.51
CA CYS A 45 5.95 6.81 6.44
C CYS A 45 6.28 8.31 6.56
N SER A 46 5.31 9.19 6.32
CA SER A 46 5.48 10.64 6.47
C SER A 46 5.06 11.16 7.84
N GLY A 47 4.31 10.35 8.61
CA GLY A 47 3.80 10.69 9.94
C GLY A 47 4.77 10.40 11.08
N GLU A 48 4.25 10.49 12.31
CA GLU A 48 4.99 10.12 13.50
C GLU A 48 5.25 8.61 13.55
N PRO A 49 6.34 8.16 14.20
CA PRO A 49 6.60 6.75 14.37
C PRO A 49 5.43 6.03 15.04
N THR A 50 5.06 4.87 14.50
CA THR A 50 3.88 4.13 14.95
C THR A 50 4.08 2.63 14.83
N ASP A 51 3.49 1.87 15.75
CA ASP A 51 3.44 0.43 15.65
C ASP A 51 2.37 0.02 14.63
N ALA A 52 2.74 -0.91 13.76
CA ALA A 52 1.92 -1.39 12.67
C ALA A 52 2.12 -2.89 12.45
N PHE A 53 1.30 -3.45 11.57
CA PHE A 53 1.48 -4.78 11.02
C PHE A 53 1.61 -4.71 9.51
N VAL A 54 2.61 -5.41 8.97
CA VAL A 54 2.65 -5.73 7.55
C VAL A 54 1.99 -7.08 7.37
N GLN A 55 0.87 -7.08 6.65
CA GLN A 55 0.15 -8.29 6.30
C GLN A 55 0.34 -8.57 4.82
N VAL A 56 0.72 -9.81 4.49
CA VAL A 56 0.91 -10.31 3.14
C VAL A 56 0.05 -11.55 2.96
N THR A 57 -0.86 -11.49 2.00
CA THR A 57 -1.60 -12.67 1.52
C THR A 57 -1.09 -13.04 0.14
N VAL A 58 -0.79 -14.32 -0.06
CA VAL A 58 -0.21 -14.86 -1.29
C VAL A 58 -1.26 -15.69 -2.02
N TYR A 59 -1.49 -15.33 -3.28
CA TYR A 59 -2.38 -16.04 -4.19
C TYR A 59 -1.58 -16.66 -5.33
N GLU A 60 -1.89 -17.90 -5.67
CA GLU A 60 -1.51 -18.50 -6.95
C GLU A 60 -2.64 -18.28 -7.95
N ILE A 61 -2.27 -18.02 -9.21
CA ILE A 61 -3.23 -17.91 -10.31
C ILE A 61 -3.13 -19.18 -11.12
N ARG A 62 -4.18 -19.99 -11.09
CA ARG A 62 -4.26 -21.25 -11.84
C ARG A 62 -5.61 -21.36 -12.50
N ASP A 63 -5.63 -21.73 -13.77
CA ASP A 63 -6.86 -21.95 -14.54
C ASP A 63 -7.84 -20.75 -14.47
N LEU A 64 -7.30 -19.51 -14.48
CA LEU A 64 -8.05 -18.24 -14.30
C LEU A 64 -8.70 -18.04 -12.92
N HIS A 65 -8.36 -18.86 -11.93
CA HIS A 65 -8.78 -18.73 -10.55
C HIS A 65 -7.64 -18.25 -9.65
N GLN A 66 -7.96 -17.39 -8.68
CA GLN A 66 -7.05 -17.03 -7.59
C GLN A 66 -7.29 -17.96 -6.41
N GLN A 67 -6.24 -18.67 -6.00
CA GLN A 67 -6.27 -19.51 -4.80
C GLN A 67 -5.30 -18.96 -3.77
N GLU A 68 -5.79 -18.68 -2.57
CA GLU A 68 -4.93 -18.30 -1.45
C GLU A 68 -4.07 -19.50 -1.05
N ILE A 69 -2.75 -19.30 -1.04
CA ILE A 69 -1.79 -20.34 -0.66
C ILE A 69 -1.28 -20.11 0.75
N THR A 70 -1.03 -18.85 1.12
CA THR A 70 -0.57 -18.56 2.47
C THR A 70 -0.80 -17.11 2.87
N PHE A 71 -0.73 -16.90 4.17
CA PHE A 71 -0.93 -15.63 4.85
C PHE A 71 0.19 -15.41 5.86
N ARG A 72 0.77 -14.21 5.90
CA ARG A 72 1.76 -13.82 6.91
C ARG A 72 1.47 -12.42 7.41
N GLN A 73 1.63 -12.23 8.72
CA GLN A 73 1.52 -10.94 9.36
C GLN A 73 2.71 -10.75 10.30
N VAL A 74 3.42 -9.64 10.15
CA VAL A 74 4.62 -9.32 10.93
C VAL A 74 4.43 -7.97 11.63
N PRO A 75 4.63 -7.89 12.96
CA PRO A 75 4.63 -6.61 13.65
C PRO A 75 5.86 -5.80 13.23
N VAL A 76 5.68 -4.49 13.05
CA VAL A 76 6.75 -3.55 12.71
C VAL A 76 6.52 -2.22 13.40
N THR A 77 7.58 -1.58 13.87
CA THR A 77 7.54 -0.17 14.26
C THR A 77 8.00 0.66 13.07
N LEU A 78 7.07 1.37 12.44
CA LEU A 78 7.38 2.26 11.31
C LEU A 78 8.00 3.54 11.85
N ARG A 79 9.19 3.87 11.34
CA ARG A 79 9.85 5.15 11.60
C ARG A 79 9.45 6.15 10.52
N GLN A 80 9.55 7.44 10.85
CA GLN A 80 9.41 8.49 9.85
C GLN A 80 10.49 8.32 8.75
N GLY A 81 10.08 8.41 7.49
CA GLY A 81 10.92 8.16 6.33
C GLY A 81 10.80 6.72 5.79
N ALA A 82 11.89 6.21 5.23
CA ALA A 82 11.95 4.89 4.60
C ALA A 82 12.18 3.78 5.64
N ASN A 83 11.45 2.69 5.49
CA ASN A 83 11.54 1.47 6.28
C ASN A 83 11.64 0.27 5.33
N GLU A 84 12.40 -0.74 5.75
CA GLU A 84 12.48 -2.01 5.04
C GLU A 84 11.92 -3.10 5.95
N VAL A 85 10.80 -3.71 5.54
CA VAL A 85 10.16 -4.77 6.32
C VAL A 85 10.44 -6.11 5.67
N LEU A 86 11.01 -7.02 6.44
CA LEU A 86 11.30 -8.39 6.03
C LEU A 86 10.18 -9.32 6.49
N VAL A 87 9.49 -9.94 5.53
CA VAL A 87 8.43 -10.91 5.81
C VAL A 87 8.93 -12.30 5.40
N PRO A 88 9.20 -13.20 6.36
CA PRO A 88 9.68 -14.55 6.04
C PRO A 88 8.57 -15.36 5.37
N LEU A 89 8.85 -15.85 4.17
CA LEU A 89 7.88 -16.46 3.29
C LEU A 89 8.56 -17.45 2.33
N SER A 90 8.43 -18.74 2.60
CA SER A 90 8.95 -19.78 1.71
C SER A 90 7.91 -20.14 0.65
N LEU A 91 8.23 -19.91 -0.62
CA LEU A 91 7.39 -20.25 -1.76
C LEU A 91 8.15 -21.17 -2.73
N PRO A 92 7.48 -22.17 -3.34
CA PRO A 92 8.01 -22.88 -4.49
C PRO A 92 8.28 -21.94 -5.68
N LEU A 93 9.02 -22.42 -6.67
CA LEU A 93 9.20 -21.71 -7.95
C LEU A 93 7.84 -21.53 -8.63
N GLY A 94 7.56 -20.32 -9.09
CA GLY A 94 6.27 -20.00 -9.69
C GLY A 94 5.95 -18.51 -9.72
N THR A 95 4.77 -18.19 -10.25
CA THR A 95 4.25 -16.82 -10.31
C THR A 95 3.12 -16.65 -9.32
N TYR A 96 3.21 -15.62 -8.49
CA TYR A 96 2.26 -15.37 -7.42
C TYR A 96 1.78 -13.93 -7.44
N LYS A 97 0.55 -13.72 -6.96
CA LYS A 97 -0.02 -12.40 -6.69
C LYS A 97 -0.06 -12.16 -5.20
N LEU A 98 0.57 -11.09 -4.77
CA LEU A 98 0.68 -10.66 -3.39
C LEU A 98 -0.30 -9.53 -3.12
N TYR A 99 -1.02 -9.65 -2.01
CA TYR A 99 -1.81 -8.56 -1.46
C TYR A 99 -1.12 -8.12 -0.18
N VAL A 100 -0.55 -6.93 -0.21
CA VAL A 100 0.23 -6.37 0.91
C VAL A 100 -0.54 -5.23 1.54
N TYR A 101 -0.63 -5.24 2.87
CA TYR A 101 -1.38 -4.30 3.67
C TYR A 101 -0.50 -3.76 4.78
N ILE A 102 -0.62 -2.47 5.06
CA ILE A 102 -0.12 -1.86 6.29
C ILE A 102 -1.32 -1.56 7.18
N LEU A 103 -1.31 -2.17 8.36
CA LEU A 103 -2.38 -2.04 9.35
C LEU A 103 -1.82 -1.29 10.57
N THR A 104 -2.41 -0.16 10.93
CA THR A 104 -2.13 0.54 12.20
C THR A 104 -3.27 0.27 13.19
N PRO A 105 -3.06 0.44 14.51
CA PRO A 105 -4.14 0.34 15.48
C PRO A 105 -5.35 1.18 15.06
N GLY A 106 -6.48 0.51 14.81
CA GLY A 106 -7.74 1.15 14.44
C GLY A 106 -8.05 1.28 12.95
N ASP A 107 -7.06 1.21 12.03
CA ASP A 107 -7.29 1.48 10.60
C ASP A 107 -6.32 0.75 9.64
N ARG A 108 -6.83 0.44 8.44
CA ARG A 108 -6.02 0.01 7.28
C ARG A 108 -5.51 1.24 6.54
N GLN A 109 -4.22 1.51 6.62
CA GLN A 109 -3.64 2.73 6.08
C GLN A 109 -3.41 2.67 4.57
N THR A 110 -2.84 1.56 4.10
CA THR A 110 -2.48 1.42 2.69
C THR A 110 -2.44 -0.04 2.28
N ALA A 111 -2.58 -0.27 0.98
CA ALA A 111 -2.44 -1.59 0.41
C ALA A 111 -1.95 -1.51 -1.04
N THR A 112 -1.25 -2.56 -1.45
CA THR A 112 -0.81 -2.73 -2.83
C THR A 112 -0.99 -4.19 -3.25
N ILE A 113 -1.21 -4.38 -4.55
CA ILE A 113 -1.22 -5.69 -5.18
C ILE A 113 0.00 -5.74 -6.09
N ARG A 114 0.80 -6.80 -5.93
CA ARG A 114 2.04 -6.99 -6.69
C ARG A 114 2.13 -8.41 -7.20
N ASP A 115 2.63 -8.57 -8.41
CA ASP A 115 2.96 -9.88 -8.95
C ASP A 115 4.45 -10.12 -8.72
N ILE A 116 4.80 -11.34 -8.29
CA ILE A 116 6.18 -11.77 -8.12
C ILE A 116 6.42 -13.09 -8.86
N VAL A 117 7.67 -13.29 -9.24
CA VAL A 117 8.17 -14.57 -9.76
C VAL A 117 9.26 -15.02 -8.79
N VAL A 118 9.12 -16.26 -8.32
CA VAL A 118 10.07 -16.94 -7.43
C VAL A 118 10.94 -17.89 -8.24
#